data_AF-A0A7X2NTE8-F1
#
_entry.id   AF-A0A7X2NTE8-F1
#
_cell.length_a   1.000
_cell.length_b   1.000
_cell.length_c   1.000
_cell.angle_alpha   90.00
_cell.angle_beta   90.00
_cell.angle_gamma   90.00
#
_symmetry.space_group_name_H-M   'P 1'
#
loop_
_entity.id
_entity.type
_entity.pdbx_description
1 polymer ?
#
loop_
_entity_poly.entity_id
_entity_poly.type
_entity_poly.pdbx_seq_one_letter_code
_entity_poly.pdbx_strand_id
1 'polypeptide(L)'
;MTYKKLMGIMMAAAMAATLTSGCGGSSDSAAEEDTAVYTESAEAEESYAATEEAEETAEAEESADSEGFSLNDVTSDMITAAVYAQNADGDELVLATYDAPSGNTYATLVDATNSDLWTIQVTADGTQREDVEAEDGSTVSLTVFSGADVYTGDPIVIGLAEPEDGSACYVYDTNGNIYAGQPLTGDEAVTYLGAAIAVAAQ
;
A
#
# COMPACT_ATOMS: atom_id res chain seq x y z
N MET A 1 -21.56 26.95 -5.87
CA MET A 1 -21.93 27.58 -4.59
C MET A 1 -20.73 27.51 -3.68
N THR A 2 -20.28 28.66 -3.19
CA THR A 2 -19.06 28.81 -2.38
C THR A 2 -19.36 28.50 -0.93
N TYR A 3 -18.91 27.35 -0.42
CA TYR A 3 -18.87 27.10 1.02
C TYR A 3 -17.42 27.20 1.48
N LYS A 4 -17.20 28.32 2.14
CA LYS A 4 -15.96 28.93 2.58
C LYS A 4 -15.59 28.34 3.94
N LYS A 5 -14.32 27.94 4.09
CA LYS A 5 -13.52 27.92 5.33
C LYS A 5 -14.31 28.02 6.64
N LEU A 6 -14.47 26.91 7.36
CA LEU A 6 -14.78 26.94 8.78
C LEU A 6 -14.50 25.59 9.44
N MET A 7 -13.27 25.36 9.91
CA MET A 7 -13.05 24.54 11.09
C MET A 7 -11.68 24.81 11.69
N GLY A 8 -11.69 25.59 12.76
CA GLY A 8 -10.60 25.69 13.73
C GLY A 8 -11.25 25.81 15.11
N ILE A 9 -10.80 24.99 16.06
CA ILE A 9 -10.88 25.10 17.53
C ILE A 9 -9.99 23.95 18.04
N MET A 10 -8.74 24.22 18.42
CA MET A 10 -8.33 24.66 19.75
C MET A 10 -8.63 23.61 20.84
N MET A 11 -7.62 22.81 21.19
CA MET A 11 -7.53 22.23 22.53
C MET A 11 -6.06 22.09 22.95
N ALA A 12 -5.56 23.12 23.64
CA ALA A 12 -4.35 23.05 24.45
C ALA A 12 -4.76 22.71 25.89
N ALA A 13 -4.30 21.58 26.40
CA ALA A 13 -4.28 21.28 27.82
C ALA A 13 -2.96 20.59 28.17
N ALA A 14 -2.02 21.38 28.66
CA ALA A 14 -0.82 20.89 29.33
C ALA A 14 -1.19 20.34 30.71
N MET A 15 -0.76 19.11 31.02
CA MET A 15 -0.54 18.69 32.41
C MET A 15 0.70 17.80 32.54
N ALA A 16 1.75 18.44 33.07
CA ALA A 16 2.62 18.02 34.17
C ALA A 16 3.16 16.58 34.23
N ALA A 17 4.49 16.52 34.22
CA ALA A 17 5.32 15.38 34.57
C ALA A 17 5.07 14.83 35.99
N THR A 18 5.20 13.51 36.15
CA THR A 18 5.67 12.90 37.39
C THR A 18 6.76 11.87 37.08
N LEU A 19 7.99 12.19 37.49
CA LEU A 19 9.09 11.25 37.67
C LEU A 19 8.94 10.60 39.04
N THR A 20 8.83 9.27 39.14
CA THR A 20 9.28 8.54 40.33
C THR A 20 9.29 7.01 40.13
N SER A 21 10.50 6.44 40.20
CA SER A 21 10.89 5.26 40.98
C SER A 21 10.40 3.86 40.57
N GLY A 22 11.37 3.04 40.13
CA GLY A 22 11.30 1.58 40.13
C GLY A 22 12.70 0.97 40.14
N CYS A 23 13.32 0.91 41.32
CA CYS A 23 14.60 0.25 41.60
C CYS A 23 14.32 -0.94 42.54
N GLY A 24 14.90 -2.10 42.26
CA GLY A 24 14.95 -3.26 43.14
C GLY A 24 14.86 -4.57 42.34
N GLY A 25 15.74 -5.55 42.46
CA GLY A 25 16.90 -5.74 43.32
C GLY A 25 17.49 -7.12 43.00
N SER A 26 18.81 -7.27 43.14
CA SER A 26 19.59 -8.46 42.82
C SER A 26 19.29 -9.68 43.70
N SER A 27 19.52 -10.88 43.18
CA SER A 27 20.03 -12.03 43.94
C SER A 27 20.83 -12.96 43.04
N ASP A 28 22.10 -13.11 43.39
CA ASP A 28 23.10 -14.03 42.85
C ASP A 28 23.10 -15.32 43.70
N SER A 29 23.13 -16.50 43.07
CA SER A 29 23.88 -17.69 43.56
C SER A 29 23.74 -18.89 42.62
N ALA A 30 24.87 -19.19 41.98
CA ALA A 30 25.56 -20.47 41.76
C ALA A 30 24.81 -21.83 41.64
N ALA A 31 25.17 -22.48 40.51
CA ALA A 31 25.54 -23.89 40.28
C ALA A 31 24.49 -25.01 40.46
N GLU A 32 24.37 -25.90 39.47
CA GLU A 32 25.04 -27.21 39.40
C GLU A 32 24.91 -27.84 37.98
N GLU A 33 25.68 -28.91 37.76
CA GLU A 33 26.15 -29.55 36.53
C GLU A 33 25.13 -30.31 35.65
N ASP A 34 25.69 -30.88 34.57
CA ASP A 34 25.28 -32.08 33.82
C ASP A 34 24.38 -31.78 32.61
N THR A 35 24.78 -32.01 31.36
CA THR A 35 25.02 -33.35 30.81
C THR A 35 25.64 -33.30 29.41
N ALA A 36 26.48 -34.30 29.12
CA ALA A 36 26.67 -35.03 27.84
C ALA A 36 26.88 -34.24 26.54
N VAL A 37 28.11 -34.17 26.01
CA VAL A 37 28.77 -35.19 25.16
C VAL A 37 28.07 -35.42 23.80
N TYR A 38 28.65 -34.73 22.81
CA TYR A 38 28.94 -35.14 21.44
C TYR A 38 28.41 -36.51 20.95
N THR A 39 27.70 -36.48 19.83
CA THR A 39 27.56 -37.58 18.86
C THR A 39 27.54 -36.91 17.48
N GLU A 40 28.70 -36.84 16.81
CA GLU A 40 29.19 -37.72 15.73
C GLU A 40 28.29 -37.78 14.47
N SER A 41 28.95 -37.43 13.36
CA SER A 41 28.57 -37.43 11.95
C SER A 41 27.99 -38.74 11.41
N ALA A 42 27.17 -38.62 10.35
CA ALA A 42 27.27 -39.40 9.11
C ALA A 42 26.16 -38.91 8.14
N GLU A 43 26.52 -38.29 7.01
CA GLU A 43 26.59 -38.90 5.66
C GLU A 43 25.25 -38.83 4.92
N ALA A 44 25.26 -38.24 3.71
CA ALA A 44 24.75 -38.84 2.47
C ALA A 44 24.45 -37.73 1.44
N GLU A 45 25.37 -37.58 0.49
CA GLU A 45 25.06 -37.15 -0.88
C GLU A 45 23.98 -38.08 -1.46
N GLU A 46 22.95 -37.56 -2.12
CA GLU A 46 22.50 -38.04 -3.43
C GLU A 46 21.64 -36.97 -4.12
N SER A 47 21.80 -36.92 -5.44
CA SER A 47 20.92 -36.50 -6.56
C SER A 47 19.42 -36.26 -6.22
N TYR A 48 18.58 -35.55 -6.98
CA TYR A 48 18.06 -35.91 -8.30
C TYR A 48 17.17 -34.78 -8.85
N ALA A 49 17.24 -34.64 -10.18
CA ALA A 49 16.18 -34.32 -11.14
C ALA A 49 15.30 -33.06 -10.99
N ALA A 50 15.32 -32.32 -12.10
CA ALA A 50 14.36 -31.31 -12.51
C ALA A 50 12.90 -31.72 -12.31
N THR A 51 12.11 -30.77 -11.85
CA THR A 51 10.65 -30.78 -11.96
C THR A 51 10.28 -29.53 -12.75
N GLU A 52 9.82 -29.73 -13.98
CA GLU A 52 9.03 -28.73 -14.69
C GLU A 52 7.66 -28.69 -14.02
N GLU A 53 7.37 -27.60 -13.32
CA GLU A 53 6.02 -27.26 -12.91
C GLU A 53 5.48 -26.27 -13.96
N ALA A 54 4.70 -26.82 -14.88
CA ALA A 54 3.79 -26.07 -15.70
C ALA A 54 2.66 -25.56 -14.79
N GLU A 55 2.66 -24.27 -14.45
CA GLU A 55 1.52 -23.68 -13.77
C GLU A 55 0.46 -23.25 -14.78
N GLU A 56 -0.67 -23.91 -14.58
CA GLU A 56 -1.99 -23.72 -15.13
C GLU A 56 -2.42 -22.24 -15.08
N THR A 57 -2.57 -21.63 -16.25
CA THR A 57 -3.26 -20.34 -16.40
C THR A 57 -4.73 -20.53 -16.04
N ALA A 58 -5.06 -20.25 -14.78
CA ALA A 58 -6.42 -19.99 -14.37
C ALA A 58 -6.87 -18.69 -15.05
N GLU A 59 -7.70 -18.81 -16.09
CA GLU A 59 -8.43 -17.67 -16.62
C GLU A 59 -9.43 -17.22 -15.56
N ALA A 60 -9.07 -16.14 -14.85
CA ALA A 60 -9.99 -15.39 -14.02
C ALA A 60 -11.09 -14.84 -14.94
N GLU A 61 -12.35 -15.21 -14.68
CA GLU A 61 -13.48 -14.75 -15.47
C GLU A 61 -13.55 -13.21 -15.44
N GLU A 62 -13.67 -12.62 -16.63
CA GLU A 62 -13.87 -11.19 -16.83
C GLU A 62 -15.08 -10.69 -16.04
N SER A 63 -14.83 -9.85 -15.05
CA SER A 63 -15.84 -8.94 -14.53
C SER A 63 -15.25 -7.55 -14.32
N ALA A 64 -15.41 -6.69 -15.33
CA ALA A 64 -15.91 -5.32 -15.17
C ALA A 64 -16.13 -4.68 -16.56
N ASP A 65 -17.38 -4.31 -16.83
CA ASP A 65 -17.88 -3.68 -18.05
C ASP A 65 -17.32 -2.24 -18.19
N SER A 66 -16.02 -2.13 -18.48
CA SER A 66 -15.38 -0.96 -19.08
C SER A 66 -14.70 -1.50 -20.33
N GLU A 67 -15.29 -1.33 -21.51
CA GLU A 67 -14.82 -1.91 -22.78
C GLU A 67 -13.27 -1.80 -22.92
N GLY A 68 -12.56 -2.90 -22.65
CA GLY A 68 -11.10 -2.99 -22.79
C GLY A 68 -10.23 -2.64 -21.57
N PHE A 69 -10.77 -2.62 -20.34
CA PHE A 69 -9.96 -2.57 -19.12
C PHE A 69 -9.85 -3.95 -18.46
N SER A 70 -8.62 -4.41 -18.22
CA SER A 70 -8.32 -5.56 -17.38
C SER A 70 -7.07 -5.26 -16.56
N LEU A 71 -7.18 -5.37 -15.24
CA LEU A 71 -6.03 -5.18 -14.35
C LEU A 71 -4.97 -6.29 -14.53
N ASN A 72 -5.37 -7.46 -15.06
CA ASN A 72 -4.44 -8.55 -15.38
C ASN A 72 -3.48 -8.23 -16.52
N ASP A 73 -3.84 -7.26 -17.37
CA ASP A 73 -3.00 -6.87 -18.52
C ASP A 73 -1.92 -5.84 -18.15
N VAL A 74 -1.87 -5.39 -16.88
CA VAL A 74 -0.92 -4.39 -16.41
C VAL A 74 0.42 -5.03 -16.12
N THR A 75 1.47 -4.54 -16.79
CA THR A 75 2.86 -4.95 -16.58
C THR A 75 3.69 -3.85 -15.91
N SER A 76 4.87 -4.20 -15.39
CA SER A 76 5.67 -3.27 -14.59
C SER A 76 6.16 -2.05 -15.37
N ASP A 77 6.35 -2.17 -16.69
CA ASP A 77 6.71 -1.07 -17.57
C ASP A 77 5.57 -0.10 -17.89
N MET A 78 4.32 -0.48 -17.59
CA MET A 78 3.15 0.40 -17.73
C MET A 78 2.93 1.31 -16.52
N ILE A 79 3.53 0.97 -15.37
CA ILE A 79 3.42 1.75 -14.13
C ILE A 79 4.12 3.10 -14.32
N THR A 80 3.36 4.18 -14.15
CA THR A 80 3.85 5.56 -14.29
C THR A 80 4.19 6.19 -12.94
N ALA A 81 3.51 5.77 -11.88
CA ALA A 81 3.74 6.17 -10.49
C ALA A 81 3.21 5.07 -9.57
N ALA A 82 3.84 4.85 -8.42
CA ALA A 82 3.30 3.93 -7.43
C ALA A 82 3.82 4.25 -6.03
N VAL A 83 2.91 4.29 -5.05
CA VAL A 83 3.25 4.59 -3.66
C VAL A 83 2.67 3.52 -2.76
N TYR A 84 3.52 3.01 -1.87
CA TYR A 84 3.14 2.19 -0.73
C TYR A 84 3.03 3.06 0.52
N ALA A 85 1.96 2.88 1.29
CA ALA A 85 1.78 3.49 2.60
C ALA A 85 1.13 2.49 3.57
N GLN A 86 1.12 2.84 4.85
CA GLN A 86 0.29 2.16 5.85
C GLN A 86 -0.71 3.15 6.43
N ASN A 87 -1.95 2.71 6.58
CA ASN A 87 -2.97 3.51 7.27
C ASN A 87 -2.73 3.52 8.79
N ALA A 88 -3.60 4.19 9.54
CA ALA A 88 -3.47 4.31 11.00
C ALA A 88 -3.66 2.96 11.75
N ASP A 89 -4.38 2.01 11.15
CA ASP A 89 -4.63 0.68 11.68
C ASP A 89 -3.50 -0.31 11.31
N GLY A 90 -2.59 0.09 10.43
CA GLY A 90 -1.46 -0.71 9.94
C GLY A 90 -1.78 -1.48 8.67
N ASP A 91 -2.92 -1.23 8.03
CA ASP A 91 -3.26 -1.86 6.76
C ASP A 91 -2.39 -1.28 5.65
N GLU A 92 -1.93 -2.17 4.78
CA GLU A 92 -1.06 -1.85 3.66
C GLU A 92 -1.87 -1.28 2.51
N LEU A 93 -1.58 -0.02 2.15
CA LEU A 93 -2.21 0.69 1.05
C LEU A 93 -1.22 0.86 -0.09
N VAL A 94 -1.64 0.52 -1.31
CA VAL A 94 -0.85 0.76 -2.53
C VAL A 94 -1.69 1.51 -3.53
N LEU A 95 -1.19 2.66 -3.98
CA LEU A 95 -1.81 3.40 -5.07
C LEU A 95 -0.84 3.49 -6.25
N ALA A 96 -1.26 3.00 -7.40
CA ALA A 96 -0.50 3.03 -8.64
C ALA A 96 -1.28 3.73 -9.75
N THR A 97 -0.57 4.48 -10.60
CA THR A 97 -1.08 4.93 -11.90
C THR A 97 -0.34 4.24 -13.03
N TYR A 98 -1.03 3.99 -14.13
CA TYR A 98 -0.46 3.27 -15.27
C TYR A 98 -1.23 3.55 -16.55
N ASP A 99 -0.52 3.42 -17.67
CA ASP A 99 -1.11 3.50 -19.01
C ASP A 99 -1.44 2.09 -19.50
N ALA A 100 -2.73 1.75 -19.53
CA ALA A 100 -3.18 0.43 -19.95
C ALA A 100 -2.99 0.22 -21.46
N PRO A 101 -2.97 -1.04 -21.95
CA PRO A 101 -2.85 -1.34 -23.38
C PRO A 101 -3.93 -0.70 -24.27
N SER A 102 -5.08 -0.38 -23.69
CA SER A 102 -6.17 0.34 -24.36
C SER A 102 -5.82 1.80 -24.70
N GLY A 103 -4.70 2.31 -24.18
CA GLY A 103 -4.27 3.71 -24.32
C GLY A 103 -4.89 4.66 -23.31
N ASN A 104 -5.70 4.16 -22.38
CA ASN A 104 -6.26 4.93 -21.28
C ASN A 104 -5.36 4.81 -20.04
N THR A 105 -5.25 5.91 -19.30
CA THR A 105 -4.57 5.94 -18.01
C THR A 105 -5.55 5.55 -16.90
N TYR A 106 -5.09 4.78 -15.93
CA TYR A 106 -5.86 4.38 -14.75
C TYR A 106 -5.09 4.71 -13.47
N ALA A 107 -5.84 4.88 -12.38
CA ALA A 107 -5.34 4.97 -11.02
C ALA A 107 -6.04 3.90 -10.19
N THR A 108 -5.28 3.06 -9.51
CA THR A 108 -5.79 1.97 -8.69
C THR A 108 -5.25 2.08 -7.28
N LEU A 109 -6.16 2.12 -6.30
CA LEU A 109 -5.87 1.96 -4.89
C LEU A 109 -6.21 0.53 -4.46
N VAL A 110 -5.27 -0.09 -3.76
CA VAL A 110 -5.40 -1.41 -3.16
C VAL A 110 -5.25 -1.26 -1.66
N ASP A 111 -6.19 -1.82 -0.91
CA ASP A 111 -5.96 -2.20 0.48
C ASP A 111 -5.55 -3.67 0.48
N ALA A 112 -4.25 -3.91 0.57
CA ALA A 112 -3.69 -5.25 0.45
C ALA A 112 -3.99 -6.12 1.68
N THR A 113 -4.32 -5.48 2.82
CA THR A 113 -4.65 -6.20 4.06
C THR A 113 -6.09 -6.68 4.05
N ASN A 114 -7.01 -5.84 3.60
CA ASN A 114 -8.45 -6.14 3.53
C ASN A 114 -8.86 -6.72 2.17
N SER A 115 -7.95 -6.75 1.20
CA SER A 115 -8.18 -7.19 -0.18
C SER A 115 -9.25 -6.38 -0.90
N ASP A 116 -9.36 -5.09 -0.56
CA ASP A 116 -10.23 -4.16 -1.26
C ASP A 116 -9.47 -3.48 -2.40
N LEU A 117 -10.20 -3.14 -3.45
CA LEU A 117 -9.65 -2.56 -4.65
C LEU A 117 -10.60 -1.50 -5.24
N TRP A 118 -10.02 -0.38 -5.63
CA TRP A 118 -10.72 0.75 -6.25
C TRP A 118 -9.92 1.26 -7.43
N THR A 119 -10.53 1.32 -8.61
CA THR A 119 -9.85 1.72 -9.84
C THR A 119 -10.66 2.77 -10.58
N ILE A 120 -9.99 3.87 -10.96
CA ILE A 120 -10.56 4.97 -11.74
C ILE A 120 -9.86 5.05 -13.09
N GLN A 121 -10.63 5.21 -14.17
CA GLN A 121 -10.07 5.73 -15.43
C GLN A 121 -9.74 7.22 -15.28
N VAL A 122 -8.46 7.57 -15.38
CA VAL A 122 -8.01 8.95 -15.22
C VAL A 122 -8.45 9.80 -16.41
N THR A 123 -9.14 10.89 -16.11
CA THR A 123 -9.55 11.87 -17.11
C THR A 123 -9.05 13.26 -16.72
N ALA A 124 -8.91 14.14 -17.71
CA ALA A 124 -8.47 15.52 -17.46
C ALA A 124 -9.44 16.27 -16.52
N ASP A 125 -10.76 16.04 -16.66
CA ASP A 125 -11.78 16.66 -15.81
C ASP A 125 -11.81 16.08 -14.38
N GLY A 126 -11.40 14.81 -14.23
CA GLY A 126 -11.34 14.12 -12.94
C GLY A 126 -10.02 14.32 -12.18
N THR A 127 -9.02 14.98 -12.77
CA THR A 127 -7.68 15.15 -12.18
C THR A 127 -7.48 16.56 -11.66
N GLN A 128 -7.07 16.69 -10.40
CA GLN A 128 -6.78 17.97 -9.77
C GLN A 128 -5.46 17.92 -8.99
N ARG A 129 -4.85 19.10 -8.79
CA ARG A 129 -3.79 19.25 -7.81
C ARG A 129 -4.30 19.92 -6.56
N GLU A 130 -4.01 19.32 -5.42
CA GLU A 130 -4.42 19.82 -4.11
C GLU A 130 -3.22 19.91 -3.18
N ASP A 131 -2.98 21.10 -2.65
CA ASP A 131 -1.97 21.31 -1.62
C ASP A 131 -2.58 21.05 -0.25
N VAL A 132 -2.01 20.09 0.48
CA VAL A 132 -2.46 19.66 1.80
C VAL A 132 -1.32 19.78 2.81
N GLU A 133 -1.64 20.11 4.04
CA GLU A 133 -0.67 20.13 5.15
C GLU A 133 -0.54 18.71 5.70
N ALA A 134 0.65 18.12 5.60
CA ALA A 134 0.94 16.82 6.20
C ALA A 134 1.09 16.94 7.73
N GLU A 135 1.07 15.79 8.42
CA GLU A 135 1.17 15.76 9.89
C GLU A 135 2.46 16.40 10.44
N ASP A 136 3.53 16.41 9.64
CA ASP A 136 4.81 17.04 9.99
C ASP A 136 4.85 18.56 9.73
N GLY A 137 3.74 19.13 9.25
CA GLY A 137 3.59 20.55 8.92
C GLY A 137 4.18 20.94 7.56
N SER A 138 4.68 19.99 6.77
CA SER A 138 5.06 20.23 5.38
C SER A 138 3.82 20.39 4.48
N THR A 139 3.97 21.07 3.34
CA THR A 139 2.93 21.14 2.32
C THR A 139 3.22 20.10 1.25
N VAL A 140 2.26 19.21 1.03
CA VAL A 140 2.30 18.15 0.02
C VAL A 140 1.36 18.54 -1.11
N SER A 141 1.84 18.48 -2.36
CA SER A 141 1.00 18.69 -3.54
C SER A 141 0.53 17.34 -4.06
N LEU A 142 -0.70 16.95 -3.71
CA LEU A 142 -1.34 15.73 -4.18
C LEU A 142 -1.82 15.90 -5.62
N THR A 143 -1.69 14.83 -6.41
CA THR A 143 -2.49 14.63 -7.60
C THR A 143 -3.69 13.78 -7.19
N VAL A 144 -4.89 14.36 -7.25
CA VAL A 144 -6.14 13.74 -6.84
C VAL A 144 -6.94 13.36 -8.07
N PHE A 145 -7.41 12.12 -8.09
CA PHE A 145 -8.24 11.53 -9.13
C PHE A 145 -9.65 11.31 -8.58
N SER A 146 -10.64 11.80 -9.31
CA SER A 146 -12.05 11.62 -9.01
C SER A 146 -12.76 11.02 -10.21
N GLY A 147 -13.63 10.05 -9.97
CA GLY A 147 -14.32 9.33 -11.03
C GLY A 147 -15.22 8.23 -10.49
N ALA A 148 -15.79 7.45 -11.39
CA ALA A 148 -16.47 6.22 -11.02
C ALA A 148 -15.45 5.08 -10.94
N ASP A 149 -15.61 4.24 -9.93
CA ASP A 149 -14.89 2.98 -9.84
C ASP A 149 -15.29 2.08 -11.03
N VAL A 150 -14.30 1.50 -11.71
CA VAL A 150 -14.52 0.72 -12.94
C VAL A 150 -15.26 -0.59 -12.67
N TYR A 151 -15.20 -1.14 -11.45
CA TYR A 151 -15.82 -2.41 -11.09
C TYR A 151 -17.25 -2.24 -10.59
N THR A 152 -17.49 -1.23 -9.77
CA THR A 152 -18.78 -1.00 -9.08
C THR A 152 -19.61 0.12 -9.70
N GLY A 153 -18.98 1.05 -10.42
CA GLY A 153 -19.59 2.28 -10.92
C GLY A 153 -19.80 3.36 -9.87
N ASP A 154 -19.39 3.12 -8.61
CA ASP A 154 -19.58 4.06 -7.51
C ASP A 154 -18.57 5.22 -7.57
N PRO A 155 -18.98 6.44 -7.19
CA PRO A 155 -18.06 7.57 -7.19
C PRO A 155 -17.00 7.42 -6.08
N ILE A 156 -15.74 7.56 -6.47
CA ILE A 156 -14.59 7.48 -5.57
C ILE A 156 -13.61 8.62 -5.83
N VAL A 157 -12.79 8.91 -4.83
CA VAL A 157 -11.69 9.88 -4.89
C VAL A 157 -10.47 9.23 -4.25
N ILE A 158 -9.36 9.22 -4.97
CA ILE A 158 -8.06 8.69 -4.53
C ILE A 158 -6.95 9.63 -5.02
N GLY A 159 -5.74 9.53 -4.50
CA GLY A 159 -4.66 10.39 -4.99
C GLY A 159 -3.29 10.02 -4.45
N LEU A 160 -2.25 10.54 -5.10
CA LEU A 160 -0.87 10.33 -4.71
C LEU A 160 -0.05 11.62 -4.79
N ALA A 161 1.03 11.67 -4.01
CA ALA A 161 2.11 12.61 -4.25
C ALA A 161 3.44 11.87 -4.36
N GLU A 162 4.15 12.11 -5.45
CA GLU A 162 5.54 11.69 -5.67
C GLU A 162 6.38 12.95 -5.95
N PRO A 163 6.90 13.60 -4.92
CA PRO A 163 7.65 14.83 -5.09
C PRO A 163 9.04 14.55 -5.68
N GLU A 164 9.43 15.31 -6.71
CA GLU A 164 10.72 15.17 -7.41
C GLU A 164 11.92 15.63 -6.57
N ASP A 165 11.68 16.29 -5.44
CA ASP A 165 12.71 16.86 -4.58
C ASP A 165 13.25 15.88 -3.52
N GLY A 166 12.80 14.62 -3.56
CA GLY A 166 13.19 13.57 -2.63
C GLY A 166 12.46 13.62 -1.28
N SER A 167 11.40 14.43 -1.17
CA SER A 167 10.49 14.39 -0.02
C SER A 167 9.69 13.08 0.02
N ALA A 168 8.99 12.83 1.14
CA ALA A 168 8.17 11.62 1.29
C ALA A 168 7.06 11.57 0.24
N CYS A 169 6.71 10.36 -0.19
CA CYS A 169 5.54 10.12 -1.04
C CYS A 169 4.30 10.02 -0.17
N TYR A 170 3.11 10.19 -0.75
CA TYR A 170 1.86 10.12 -0.01
C TYR A 170 0.76 9.40 -0.78
N VAL A 171 -0.12 8.72 -0.05
CA VAL A 171 -1.38 8.14 -0.55
C VAL A 171 -2.55 8.89 0.07
N TYR A 172 -3.54 9.22 -0.76
CA TYR A 172 -4.85 9.75 -0.39
C TYR A 172 -5.90 8.66 -0.63
N ASP A 173 -6.51 8.16 0.44
CA ASP A 173 -7.43 7.02 0.39
C ASP A 173 -8.88 7.44 0.04
N THR A 174 -9.76 6.44 -0.13
CA THR A 174 -11.19 6.64 -0.42
C THR A 174 -11.97 7.30 0.72
N ASN A 175 -11.41 7.36 1.94
CA ASN A 175 -11.99 8.01 3.11
C ASN A 175 -11.54 9.48 3.25
N GLY A 176 -10.61 9.92 2.41
CA GLY A 176 -10.05 11.26 2.40
C GLY A 176 -8.90 11.48 3.39
N ASN A 177 -8.27 10.41 3.86
CA ASN A 177 -7.10 10.44 4.71
C ASN A 177 -5.82 10.45 3.89
N ILE A 178 -4.76 11.02 4.45
CA ILE A 178 -3.44 11.11 3.80
C ILE A 178 -2.43 10.33 4.64
N TYR A 179 -1.67 9.47 3.98
CA TYR A 179 -0.66 8.62 4.63
C TYR A 179 0.69 8.82 3.96
N ALA A 180 1.72 9.05 4.78
CA ALA A 180 3.10 9.10 4.31
C ALA A 180 3.55 7.69 3.88
N GLY A 181 4.29 7.65 2.79
CA GLY A 181 4.64 6.42 2.11
C GLY A 181 6.04 6.43 1.49
N GLN A 182 6.28 5.41 0.68
CA GLN A 182 7.51 5.16 -0.04
C GLN A 182 7.13 4.94 -1.52
N PRO A 183 7.94 5.42 -2.47
CA PRO A 183 7.73 5.06 -3.86
C PRO A 183 7.97 3.55 -4.05
N LEU A 184 7.21 2.93 -4.95
CA LEU A 184 7.41 1.56 -5.39
C LEU A 184 7.98 1.55 -6.81
N THR A 185 8.77 0.51 -7.09
CA THR A 185 9.09 0.14 -8.48
C THR A 185 7.87 -0.44 -9.17
N GLY A 186 7.88 -0.46 -10.51
CA GLY A 186 6.80 -1.07 -11.29
C GLY A 186 6.60 -2.56 -10.96
N ASP A 187 7.67 -3.31 -10.70
CA ASP A 187 7.59 -4.73 -10.35
C ASP A 187 6.94 -4.95 -8.96
N GLU A 188 7.28 -4.11 -7.98
CA GLU A 188 6.64 -4.13 -6.67
C GLU A 188 5.16 -3.76 -6.77
N ALA A 189 4.82 -2.71 -7.54
CA ALA A 189 3.45 -2.28 -7.75
C ALA A 189 2.59 -3.39 -8.37
N VAL A 190 3.06 -4.03 -9.44
CA VAL A 190 2.35 -5.14 -10.09
C VAL A 190 2.16 -6.34 -9.16
N THR A 191 3.10 -6.59 -8.25
CA THR A 191 2.94 -7.65 -7.24
C THR A 191 1.71 -7.40 -6.36
N TYR A 192 1.53 -6.16 -5.87
CA TYR A 192 0.36 -5.79 -5.07
C TYR A 192 -0.94 -5.78 -5.90
N LEU A 193 -0.90 -5.24 -7.13
CA LEU A 193 -2.06 -5.23 -8.02
C LEU A 193 -2.54 -6.65 -8.34
N GLY A 194 -1.60 -7.56 -8.66
CA GLY A 194 -1.90 -8.96 -8.95
C GLY A 194 -2.47 -9.70 -7.75
N ALA A 195 -1.95 -9.44 -6.55
CA ALA A 195 -2.48 -10.03 -5.31
C ALA A 195 -3.94 -9.61 -5.06
N ALA A 196 -4.29 -8.35 -5.33
CA ALA A 196 -5.65 -7.86 -5.17
C ALA A 196 -6.65 -8.51 -6.15
N ILE A 197 -6.25 -8.72 -7.41
CA ILE A 197 -7.09 -9.42 -8.39
C ILE A 197 -7.42 -10.85 -7.94
N ALA A 198 -6.42 -11.57 -7.42
CA ALA A 198 -6.59 -12.95 -6.99
C ALA A 198 -7.62 -13.11 -5.86
N VAL A 199 -7.88 -12.04 -5.11
CA VAL A 199 -8.91 -12.04 -4.06
C VAL A 199 -10.26 -11.55 -4.59
N ALA A 200 -10.27 -10.53 -5.47
CA ALA A 200 -11.51 -10.02 -6.07
C ALA A 200 -12.24 -11.04 -6.96
N ALA A 201 -11.54 -12.07 -7.46
CA ALA A 201 -12.10 -13.14 -8.28
C ALA A 201 -12.72 -14.33 -7.50
N GLN A 202 -12.76 -14.28 -6.16
CA GLN A 202 -13.31 -15.35 -5.29
C GLN A 202 -14.72 -15.03 -4.78
#